data_AF-A0A522UUL4-F1
#
_entry.id   AF-A0A522UUL4-F1
#
_cell.length_a   1.000
_cell.length_b   1.000
_cell.length_c   1.000
_cell.angle_alpha   90.00
_cell.angle_beta   90.00
_cell.angle_gamma   90.00
#
_symmetry.space_group_name_H-M   'P 1'
#
loop_
_entity.id
_entity.type
_entity.pdbx_description
1 polymer ?
#
loop_
_entity_poly.entity_id
_entity_poly.type
_entity_poly.pdbx_seq_one_letter_code
_entity_poly.pdbx_strand_id
1 'polypeptide(L)' 'MLAYKKYITVNEPGQIVLNGLPFQTGQRVEVVLIAEDEDRNARIAELKTLFKRTQDLPASRSLSEQEIAEEVAEYRSGR' A
#
# COMPACT_ATOMS: atom_id res chain seq x y z
N MET A 1 -8.85 -11.56 -20.77
CA MET A 1 -7.60 -11.86 -20.04
C MET A 1 -7.96 -12.60 -18.76
N LEU A 2 -7.49 -13.84 -18.58
CA LEU A 2 -7.65 -14.58 -17.32
C LEU A 2 -6.43 -14.27 -16.46
N ALA A 3 -6.60 -13.43 -15.44
CA ALA A 3 -5.53 -13.08 -14.52
C ALA A 3 -5.58 -14.02 -13.31
N TYR A 4 -4.59 -14.89 -13.17
CA TYR A 4 -4.39 -15.72 -11.98
C TYR A 4 -3.37 -15.04 -11.06
N LYS A 5 -3.80 -14.53 -9.91
CA LYS A 5 -2.94 -13.86 -8.94
C LYS A 5 -2.66 -14.78 -7.76
N LYS A 6 -1.38 -15.00 -7.45
CA LYS A 6 -0.91 -15.77 -6.29
C LYS A 6 0.24 -15.01 -5.64
N TYR A 7 0.20 -14.89 -4.32
CA TYR A 7 1.29 -14.35 -3.52
C TYR A 7 2.19 -15.47 -3.06
N ILE A 8 3.50 -15.26 -3.16
CA ILE A 8 4.53 -16.21 -2.73
C ILE A 8 5.67 -15.44 -2.08
N THR A 9 6.28 -16.04 -1.07
CA THR A 9 7.50 -15.51 -0.45
C THR A 9 8.71 -16.14 -1.14
N VAL A 10 9.68 -15.31 -1.50
CA VAL A 10 10.95 -15.78 -2.09
C VAL A 10 11.84 -16.27 -0.95
N ASN A 11 11.97 -17.59 -0.80
CA ASN A 11 12.81 -18.19 0.24
C ASN A 11 14.27 -18.35 -0.21
N GLU A 12 14.50 -18.57 -1.50
CA GLU A 12 15.83 -18.75 -2.10
C GLU A 12 16.03 -17.68 -3.20
N PRO A 13 17.04 -16.81 -3.07
CA PRO A 13 17.32 -15.80 -4.10
C PRO A 13 17.61 -16.45 -5.45
N GLY A 14 16.96 -15.95 -6.50
CA GLY A 14 17.20 -16.40 -7.89
C GLY A 14 16.35 -17.57 -8.37
N GLN A 15 15.53 -18.19 -7.50
CA GLN A 15 14.60 -19.25 -7.92
C GLN A 15 13.20 -19.07 -7.32
N ILE A 16 12.18 -19.23 -8.18
CA ILE A 16 10.78 -19.26 -7.79
C ILE A 16 10.13 -20.49 -8.43
N VAL A 17 9.47 -21.33 -7.61
CA VAL A 17 8.74 -22.52 -8.08
C VAL A 17 7.24 -22.33 -7.84
N LEU A 18 6.46 -22.27 -8.92
CA LEU A 18 5.00 -22.16 -8.88
C LEU A 18 4.35 -23.53 -9.15
N ASN A 19 3.84 -24.16 -8.10
CA ASN A 19 3.16 -25.47 -8.20
C ASN A 19 1.62 -25.33 -8.21
N GLY A 20 0.97 -26.29 -8.88
CA GLY A 20 -0.50 -26.44 -8.88
C GLY A 20 -1.25 -25.38 -9.68
N LEU A 21 -0.65 -24.88 -10.77
CA LEU A 21 -1.27 -23.85 -11.60
C LEU A 21 -2.38 -24.45 -12.49
N PRO A 22 -3.54 -23.78 -12.66
CA PRO A 22 -4.68 -24.30 -13.42
C PRO A 22 -4.54 -24.05 -14.93
N PHE A 23 -3.35 -24.26 -15.50
CA PHE A 23 -3.07 -24.07 -16.93
C PHE A 23 -2.96 -25.40 -17.67
N GLN A 24 -3.34 -25.40 -18.95
CA GLN A 24 -3.34 -26.59 -19.78
C GLN A 24 -2.02 -26.78 -20.54
N THR A 25 -1.73 -28.01 -20.94
CA THR A 25 -0.58 -28.32 -21.81
C THR A 25 -0.68 -27.53 -23.12
N GLY A 26 0.41 -26.85 -23.50
CA GLY A 26 0.48 -26.04 -24.73
C GLY A 26 -0.07 -24.62 -24.58
N GLN A 27 -0.60 -24.24 -23.42
CA GLN A 27 -1.07 -22.89 -23.17
C GLN A 27 0.12 -21.93 -22.95
N ARG A 28 0.24 -20.90 -23.80
CA ARG A 28 1.18 -19.81 -23.58
C ARG A 28 0.66 -18.90 -22.47
N VAL A 29 1.46 -18.70 -21.43
CA VAL A 29 1.14 -17.83 -20.29
C VAL A 29 2.13 -16.68 -20.20
N GLU A 30 1.64 -15.52 -19.78
CA GLU A 30 2.46 -14.36 -19.43
C GLU A 30 2.67 -14.34 -17.92
N VAL A 31 3.91 -14.09 -17.49
CA VAL A 31 4.28 -14.02 -16.06
C VAL A 31 4.63 -12.57 -15.72
N VAL A 32 3.90 -12.01 -14.76
CA VAL A 32 4.15 -10.66 -14.22
C VAL A 32 4.60 -10.80 -12.77
N LEU A 33 5.84 -10.39 -12.49
CA LEU A 33 6.40 -10.37 -11.15
C LEU A 33 6.31 -8.95 -10.60
N ILE A 34 5.59 -8.80 -9.49
CA ILE A 34 5.50 -7.54 -8.76
C ILE A 34 6.05 -7.82 -7.37
N ALA A 35 7.22 -7.26 -7.05
CA ALA A 35 7.71 -7.28 -5.68
C ALA A 35 6.82 -6.36 -4.85
N GLU A 36 6.33 -6.86 -3.71
CA GLU A 36 5.80 -5.96 -2.71
C GLU A 36 6.96 -5.13 -2.15
N ASP A 37 6.80 -3.82 -2.16
CA ASP A 37 7.69 -2.93 -1.45
C ASP A 37 7.43 -3.14 0.05
N GLU A 38 8.22 -4.00 0.71
CA GLU A 38 8.14 -4.24 2.15
C GLU A 38 8.26 -2.91 2.93
N ASP A 39 9.06 -1.96 2.41
CA ASP A 39 9.17 -0.63 3.02
C ASP A 39 7.86 0.15 2.89
N ARG A 40 7.01 -0.07 1.88
CA ARG A 40 5.77 0.68 1.74
C ARG A 40 4.85 0.48 2.95
N ASN A 41 4.71 -0.76 3.41
CA ASN A 41 3.90 -1.04 4.60
C ASN A 41 4.54 -0.46 5.87
N ALA A 42 5.87 -0.55 6.00
CA ALA A 42 6.61 0.06 7.10
C ALA A 42 6.48 1.59 7.12
N ARG A 43 6.64 2.26 5.98
CA ARG A 43 6.48 3.71 5.78
C ARG A 43 5.06 4.16 6.09
N ILE A 44 4.04 3.40 5.66
CA ILE A 44 2.64 3.69 6.01
C ILE A 44 2.43 3.56 7.52
N ALA A 45 3.03 2.56 8.18
CA ALA A 45 2.93 2.40 9.62
C ALA A 45 3.63 3.54 10.38
N GLU A 46 4.80 3.97 9.91
CA GLU A 46 5.53 5.11 10.44
C GLU A 46 4.73 6.41 10.29
N LEU A 47 4.18 6.67 9.11
CA LEU A 47 3.34 7.84 8.84
C LEU A 47 2.09 7.87 9.74
N LYS A 48 1.41 6.72 9.91
CA LYS A 48 0.28 6.60 10.84
C LYS A 48 0.70 6.89 12.28
N THR A 49 1.87 6.44 12.69
CA THR A 49 2.41 6.69 14.03
C THR A 49 2.72 8.16 14.24
N LEU A 50 3.30 8.82 13.24
CA LEU A 50 3.54 10.25 13.23
C LEU A 50 2.24 11.04 13.40
N PHE A 51 1.21 10.74 12.59
CA PHE A 51 -0.07 11.44 12.69
C PHE A 51 -0.74 11.30 14.05
N LYS A 52 -0.72 10.09 14.64
CA LYS A 52 -1.23 9.90 16.01
C LYS A 52 -0.49 10.79 17.02
N ARG A 53 0.84 10.79 16.96
CA ARG A 53 1.66 11.63 17.85
C ARG A 53 1.36 13.12 17.67
N THR A 54 1.14 13.58 16.43
CA THR A 54 0.74 14.96 16.15
C THR A 54 -0.62 15.27 16.76
N GLN A 55 -1.62 14.39 16.58
CA GLN A 55 -2.96 14.57 17.14
C GLN A 55 -2.98 14.55 18.68
N ASP A 56 -2.05 13.83 19.31
CA ASP A 56 -1.92 13.78 20.77
C ASP A 56 -1.34 15.07 21.39
N LEU A 57 -0.75 15.97 20.58
CA LEU A 57 -0.17 17.22 21.06
C LEU A 57 -1.25 18.13 21.67
N PRO A 58 -0.97 18.82 22.81
CA PRO A 58 -1.94 19.72 23.44
C PRO A 58 -2.46 20.82 22.51
N ALA A 59 -1.61 21.35 21.63
CA ALA A 59 -1.97 22.37 20.64
C ALA A 59 -2.95 21.85 19.57
N SER A 60 -2.97 20.54 19.31
CA SER A 60 -3.89 19.94 18.34
C SER A 60 -5.28 19.71 18.92
N ARG A 61 -5.43 19.66 20.25
CA ARG A 61 -6.73 19.44 20.91
C ARG A 61 -7.70 20.61 20.79
N SER A 62 -7.19 21.81 20.52
CA SER A 62 -8.01 23.00 20.29
C SER A 62 -8.51 23.12 18.85
N LEU A 63 -8.00 22.31 17.92
CA LEU A 63 -8.43 22.30 16.52
C LEU A 63 -9.67 21.40 16.38
N SER A 64 -10.73 21.93 15.79
CA SER A 64 -11.90 21.15 15.42
C SER A 64 -11.74 20.51 14.05
N GLU A 65 -12.42 19.38 13.83
CA GLU A 65 -12.50 18.73 12.51
C GLU A 65 -13.05 19.68 11.43
N GLN A 66 -13.92 20.61 11.83
CA GLN A 66 -14.54 21.56 10.91
C GLN A 66 -13.53 22.61 10.41
N GLU A 67 -12.72 23.19 11.30
CA GLU A 67 -11.65 24.12 10.93
C GLU A 67 -10.62 23.46 10.00
N ILE A 68 -10.26 22.20 10.28
CA ILE A 68 -9.34 21.43 9.43
C ILE A 68 -9.96 21.18 8.04
N ALA A 69 -11.24 20.80 7.99
CA ALA A 69 -11.92 20.54 6.73
C ALA A 69 -12.06 21.80 5.86
N GLU A 70 -12.32 22.94 6.48
CA GLU A 70 -12.39 24.24 5.80
C GLU A 70 -11.03 24.62 5.21
N GLU A 71 -9.94 24.54 5.98
CA GLU A 71 -8.57 24.83 5.51
C GLU A 71 -8.16 23.94 4.33
N VAL A 72 -8.42 22.63 4.43
CA VAL A 72 -8.15 21.69 3.34
C VAL A 72 -8.97 22.00 2.08
N ALA A 73 -10.24 22.40 2.25
CA ALA A 73 -11.09 22.76 1.13
C ALA A 73 -10.60 24.05 0.45
N GLU A 74 -10.19 25.05 1.22
CA GLU A 74 -9.61 26.28 0.71
C GLU A 74 -8.35 26.00 -0.12
N TYR A 75 -7.40 25.26 0.44
CA TYR A 75 -6.17 24.86 -0.26
C TYR A 75 -6.45 24.10 -1.56
N ARG A 76 -7.38 23.13 -1.53
CA ARG A 76 -7.75 22.34 -2.72
C ARG A 76 -8.49 23.15 -3.78
N SER A 77 -9.15 24.23 -3.39
CA SER A 77 -9.81 25.15 -4.31
C SER A 77 -8.84 26.10 -5.03
N GLY A 78 -7.55 26.05 -4.68
CA GLY A 78 -6.50 26.89 -5.28
C GLY A 78 -6.51 28.33 -4.77
N ARG A 79 -7.06 28.57 -3.58
CA ARG A 79 -6.87 29.82 -2.83
C ARG A 79 -5.66 29.74 -1.93
#